data_AF-A0A1Q9LK96-F1
#
_entry.id   AF-A0A1Q9LK96-F1
#
_cell.length_a   1.000
_cell.length_b   1.000
_cell.length_c   1.000
_cell.angle_alpha   90.00
_cell.angle_beta   90.00
_cell.angle_gamma   90.00
#
_symmetry.space_group_name_H-M   'P 1'
#
loop_
_entity.id
_entity.type
_entity.pdbx_description
1 polymer ?
#
loop_
_entity_poly.entity_id
_entity_poly.type
_entity_poly.pdbx_seq_one_letter_code
_entity_poly.pdbx_strand_id
1 'polypeptide(L)'
;MLQDARRSADALAAVCSFDALPRTDYADLNWWPVLLERAWRLLGHDLPADRAFRGDDTEVNPDFRGHRDTVFDHPVVSLEPDAVARVAGELAAITPAAVRALVPAERSAAVALLGTLAAEFDLDFDLAGELAEQHRVTRDFYAGAAERGLAVVLWWD
;
A
#
# COMPACT_ATOMS: atom_id res chain seq x y z
N MET A 1 20.30 -1.27 -3.80
CA MET A 1 19.29 -0.45 -3.12
C MET A 1 18.71 -1.11 -1.88
N LEU A 2 17.85 -2.15 -1.94
CA LEU A 2 17.33 -2.79 -0.71
C LEU A 2 18.45 -3.30 0.22
N GLN A 3 19.51 -3.89 -0.35
CA GLN A 3 20.69 -4.32 0.42
C GLN A 3 21.45 -3.15 1.06
N ASP A 4 21.41 -1.96 0.47
CA ASP A 4 22.04 -0.76 1.02
C ASP A 4 21.18 -0.20 2.15
N ALA A 5 19.86 -0.14 1.96
CA ALA A 5 18.88 0.25 2.98
C ALA A 5 18.93 -0.66 4.22
N ARG A 6 19.14 -1.97 4.02
CA ARG A 6 19.36 -2.95 5.11
C ARG A 6 20.62 -2.69 5.93
N ARG A 7 21.59 -1.96 5.40
CA ARG A 7 22.90 -1.72 6.03
C ARG A 7 23.09 -0.28 6.51
N SER A 8 22.25 0.66 6.08
CA SER A 8 22.41 2.09 6.35
C SER A 8 21.05 2.75 6.59
N ALA A 9 20.91 3.38 7.76
CA ALA A 9 19.73 4.16 8.10
C ALA A 9 19.54 5.32 7.11
N ASP A 10 20.61 5.99 6.69
CA ASP A 10 20.55 7.07 5.69
C ASP A 10 20.07 6.57 4.32
N ALA A 11 20.51 5.38 3.91
CA ALA A 11 20.04 4.79 2.65
C ALA A 11 18.56 4.40 2.72
N LEU A 12 18.07 3.95 3.88
CA LEU A 12 16.65 3.71 4.09
C LEU A 12 15.87 5.03 4.16
N ALA A 13 16.42 6.07 4.80
CA ALA A 13 15.83 7.40 4.85
C ALA A 13 15.60 7.96 3.45
N ALA A 14 16.60 7.86 2.56
CA ALA A 14 16.50 8.32 1.18
C ALA A 14 15.48 7.54 0.33
N VAL A 15 15.20 6.27 0.69
CA VAL A 15 14.12 5.49 0.08
C VAL A 15 12.77 5.99 0.61
N CYS A 16 12.63 6.15 1.93
CA CYS A 16 11.39 6.59 2.58
C CYS A 16 11.03 8.05 2.25
N SER A 17 12.00 8.90 1.91
CA SER A 17 11.78 10.28 1.44
C SER A 17 11.56 10.39 -0.08
N PHE A 18 11.58 9.26 -0.80
CA PHE A 18 11.53 9.18 -2.26
C PHE A 18 12.73 9.79 -3.02
N ASP A 19 13.75 10.31 -2.33
CA ASP A 19 14.91 10.97 -2.94
C ASP A 19 15.80 10.00 -3.75
N ALA A 20 15.84 8.72 -3.34
CA ALA A 20 16.66 7.71 -3.98
C ALA A 20 15.98 6.98 -5.16
N LEU A 21 14.70 7.25 -5.42
CA LEU A 21 13.88 6.48 -6.35
C LEU A 21 13.37 7.33 -7.53
N PRO A 22 13.37 6.80 -8.77
CA PRO A 22 12.62 7.44 -9.84
C PRO A 22 11.11 7.39 -9.53
N ARG A 23 10.36 8.37 -10.06
CA ARG A 23 8.90 8.48 -9.83
C ARG A 23 8.08 7.25 -10.27
N THR A 24 8.65 6.38 -11.08
CA THR A 24 8.03 5.12 -11.52
C THR A 24 8.17 3.99 -10.50
N ASP A 25 9.04 4.14 -9.50
CA ASP A 25 9.45 3.07 -8.60
C ASP A 25 8.98 3.33 -7.15
N TYR A 26 8.09 4.31 -6.95
CA TYR A 26 7.37 4.51 -5.70
C TYR A 26 5.89 4.84 -5.95
N ALA A 27 5.05 4.51 -4.96
CA ALA A 27 3.64 4.88 -4.93
C ALA A 27 3.33 5.44 -3.54
N ASP A 28 2.99 6.72 -3.48
CA ASP A 28 2.38 7.33 -2.30
C ASP A 28 0.86 7.18 -2.42
N LEU A 29 0.30 6.39 -1.51
CA LEU A 29 -1.12 6.07 -1.48
C LEU A 29 -1.87 6.90 -0.42
N ASN A 30 -1.19 7.80 0.29
CA ASN A 30 -1.77 8.55 1.40
C ASN A 30 -2.50 7.59 2.37
N TRP A 31 -3.67 7.95 2.87
CA TRP A 31 -4.51 7.12 3.75
C TRP A 31 -5.40 6.08 3.03
N TRP A 32 -5.32 5.96 1.71
CA TRP A 32 -6.13 4.99 0.95
C TRP A 32 -5.93 3.51 1.30
N PRO A 33 -4.73 3.04 1.70
CA PRO A 33 -4.54 1.65 2.09
C PRO A 33 -5.51 1.19 3.18
N VAL A 34 -5.88 2.04 4.14
CA VAL A 34 -6.85 1.70 5.19
C VAL A 34 -8.23 1.33 4.60
N LEU A 35 -8.69 2.09 3.60
CA LEU A 35 -9.97 1.80 2.93
C LEU A 35 -9.86 0.61 1.97
N LEU A 36 -8.74 0.47 1.27
CA LEU A 36 -8.48 -0.65 0.36
C LEU A 36 -8.42 -1.98 1.11
N GLU A 37 -7.71 -2.05 2.23
CA GLU A 37 -7.69 -3.23 3.08
C GLU A 37 -9.11 -3.66 3.45
N ARG A 38 -9.92 -2.72 3.95
CA ARG A 38 -11.29 -3.01 4.34
C ARG A 38 -12.11 -3.51 3.16
N ALA A 39 -11.97 -2.87 1.99
CA ALA A 39 -12.69 -3.27 0.79
C ALA A 39 -12.31 -4.67 0.31
N TRP A 40 -11.02 -5.00 0.26
CA TRP A 40 -10.55 -6.32 -0.15
C TRP A 40 -11.01 -7.42 0.81
N ARG A 41 -10.96 -7.17 2.13
CA ARG A 41 -11.50 -8.10 3.13
C ARG A 41 -13.00 -8.35 2.93
N LEU A 42 -13.78 -7.30 2.66
CA LEU A 42 -15.22 -7.43 2.36
C LEU A 42 -15.49 -8.20 1.06
N LEU A 43 -14.56 -8.20 0.10
CA LEU A 43 -14.61 -9.01 -1.11
C LEU A 43 -14.08 -10.45 -0.90
N GLY A 44 -13.63 -10.81 0.31
CA GLY A 44 -13.09 -12.12 0.64
C GLY A 44 -11.60 -12.30 0.34
N HIS A 45 -10.85 -11.22 0.22
CA HIS A 45 -9.42 -11.20 -0.12
C HIS A 45 -8.57 -10.66 1.05
N ASP A 46 -8.51 -11.39 2.17
CA ASP A 46 -7.77 -10.98 3.37
C ASP A 46 -6.24 -11.03 3.17
N LEU A 47 -5.73 -12.05 2.46
CA LEU A 47 -4.30 -12.29 2.28
C LEU A 47 -3.53 -11.19 1.53
N PRO A 48 -4.03 -10.62 0.40
CA PRO A 48 -3.34 -9.51 -0.25
C PRO A 48 -3.35 -8.25 0.62
N ALA A 49 -4.37 -8.03 1.46
CA ALA A 49 -4.47 -6.84 2.29
C ALA A 49 -3.33 -6.75 3.31
N ASP A 50 -3.04 -7.86 3.99
CA ASP A 50 -1.99 -7.88 5.00
C ASP A 50 -0.60 -7.70 4.37
N ARG A 51 -0.30 -8.44 3.30
CA ARG A 51 1.02 -8.34 2.67
C ARG A 51 1.24 -7.04 1.92
N ALA A 52 0.25 -6.55 1.18
CA ALA A 52 0.43 -5.39 0.30
C ALA A 52 0.75 -4.10 1.05
N PHE A 53 0.36 -3.99 2.33
CA PHE A 53 0.55 -2.78 3.13
C PHE A 53 1.32 -2.99 4.44
N ARG A 54 1.54 -4.26 4.86
CA ARG A 54 2.33 -4.60 6.06
C ARG A 54 3.54 -5.49 5.77
N GLY A 55 3.75 -5.90 4.52
CA GLY A 55 4.89 -6.73 4.14
C GLY A 55 4.89 -8.14 4.76
N ASP A 56 6.05 -8.79 4.75
CA ASP A 56 6.26 -10.12 5.35
C ASP A 56 7.12 -9.99 6.64
N ASP A 57 6.63 -9.29 7.68
CA ASP A 57 7.20 -9.14 9.05
C ASP A 57 8.72 -8.90 9.19
N THR A 58 9.39 -8.58 8.08
CA THR A 58 10.85 -8.48 7.99
C THR A 58 11.20 -7.02 7.93
N GLU A 59 11.57 -6.50 9.10
CA GLU A 59 12.08 -5.14 9.23
C GLU A 59 13.35 -4.96 8.40
N VAL A 60 13.40 -3.90 7.60
CA VAL A 60 14.51 -3.61 6.69
C VAL A 60 15.76 -3.22 7.48
N ASN A 61 15.62 -2.30 8.44
CA ASN A 61 16.74 -1.81 9.24
C ASN A 61 16.26 -1.25 10.59
N PRO A 62 16.43 -1.99 11.70
CA PRO A 62 16.01 -1.52 13.03
C PRO A 62 16.69 -0.25 13.52
N ASP A 63 17.91 0.06 13.07
CA ASP A 63 18.64 1.26 13.48
C ASP A 63 17.97 2.55 12.95
N PHE A 64 17.18 2.43 11.87
CA PHE A 64 16.45 3.56 11.30
C PHE A 64 15.42 4.16 12.26
N ARG A 65 14.95 3.40 13.26
CA ARG A 65 14.06 3.90 14.33
C ARG A 65 14.63 5.09 15.11
N GLY A 66 15.96 5.19 15.18
CA GLY A 66 16.66 6.29 15.85
C GLY A 66 17.07 7.44 14.90
N HIS A 67 16.73 7.34 13.61
CA HIS A 67 17.09 8.35 12.63
C HIS A 67 16.28 9.64 12.86
N ARG A 68 16.93 10.80 12.66
CA ARG A 68 16.32 12.11 12.96
C ARG A 68 15.06 12.37 12.15
N ASP A 69 15.11 12.02 10.87
CA ASP A 69 14.03 12.17 9.90
C ASP A 69 13.52 10.77 9.57
N THR A 70 12.87 10.14 10.56
CA THR A 70 12.28 8.80 10.43
C THR A 70 10.79 8.91 10.07
N VAL A 71 10.20 7.78 9.71
CA VAL A 71 8.78 7.64 9.33
C VAL A 71 7.86 7.70 10.55
N PHE A 72 6.57 7.97 10.33
CA PHE A 72 5.56 7.99 11.39
C PHE A 72 5.41 6.66 12.13
N ASP A 73 5.38 5.53 11.41
CA ASP A 73 5.22 4.20 12.01
C ASP A 73 6.34 3.21 11.65
N HIS A 74 6.70 2.39 12.62
CA HIS A 74 7.73 1.36 12.50
C HIS A 74 7.14 -0.03 12.80
N PRO A 75 7.69 -1.11 12.20
CA PRO A 75 8.90 -1.14 11.37
C PRO A 75 8.67 -0.72 9.90
N VAL A 76 9.75 -0.28 9.24
CA VAL A 76 9.79 -0.26 7.77
C VAL A 76 10.06 -1.68 7.31
N VAL A 77 9.19 -2.23 6.48
CA VAL A 77 9.20 -3.64 6.08
C VAL A 77 9.47 -3.79 4.60
N SER A 78 9.81 -5.01 4.18
CA SER A 78 10.00 -5.33 2.76
C SER A 78 9.30 -6.60 2.35
N LEU A 79 8.95 -6.66 1.06
CA LEU A 79 8.58 -7.87 0.33
C LEU A 79 9.70 -8.21 -0.64
N GLU A 80 10.20 -9.44 -0.57
CA GLU A 80 11.14 -9.98 -1.56
C GLU A 80 10.44 -10.24 -2.91
N PRO A 81 11.17 -10.34 -4.03
CA PRO A 81 10.57 -10.43 -5.37
C PRO A 81 9.51 -11.54 -5.54
N ASP A 82 9.72 -12.71 -4.94
CA ASP A 82 8.75 -13.82 -5.01
C ASP A 82 7.43 -13.48 -4.27
N ALA A 83 7.53 -12.74 -3.16
CA ALA A 83 6.37 -12.28 -2.41
C ALA A 83 5.64 -11.16 -3.16
N VAL A 84 6.37 -10.24 -3.79
CA VAL A 84 5.82 -9.20 -4.67
C VAL A 84 5.04 -9.83 -5.82
N ALA A 85 5.59 -10.85 -6.49
CA ALA A 85 4.89 -11.56 -7.56
C ALA A 85 3.60 -12.25 -7.07
N ARG A 86 3.60 -12.79 -5.85
CA ARG A 86 2.40 -13.37 -5.24
C ARG A 86 1.33 -12.31 -4.97
N VAL A 87 1.70 -11.19 -4.35
CA VAL A 87 0.78 -10.07 -4.09
C VAL A 87 0.21 -9.54 -5.41
N ALA A 88 1.04 -9.38 -6.45
CA ALA A 88 0.58 -8.95 -7.77
C ALA A 88 -0.49 -9.91 -8.35
N GLY A 89 -0.27 -11.22 -8.24
CA GLY A 89 -1.25 -12.23 -8.67
C GLY A 89 -2.55 -12.20 -7.87
N GLU A 90 -2.46 -11.99 -6.55
CA GLU A 90 -3.64 -11.87 -5.68
C GLU A 90 -4.44 -10.59 -5.98
N LEU A 91 -3.77 -9.45 -6.19
CA LEU A 91 -4.43 -8.19 -6.56
C LEU A 91 -5.06 -8.24 -7.96
N ALA A 92 -4.48 -9.01 -8.89
CA ALA A 92 -5.06 -9.19 -10.22
C ALA A 92 -6.42 -9.92 -10.19
N ALA A 93 -6.69 -10.73 -9.16
CA ALA A 93 -7.98 -11.39 -8.97
C ALA A 93 -9.11 -10.43 -8.55
N ILE A 94 -8.76 -9.24 -8.03
CA ILE A 94 -9.70 -8.21 -7.60
C ILE A 94 -9.87 -7.21 -8.74
N THR A 95 -11.10 -7.06 -9.23
CA THR A 95 -11.37 -6.10 -10.32
C THR A 95 -11.69 -4.71 -9.78
N PRO A 96 -11.27 -3.62 -10.44
CA PRO A 96 -11.71 -2.26 -10.08
C PRO A 96 -13.24 -2.12 -10.06
N ALA A 97 -13.94 -2.83 -10.95
CA ALA A 97 -15.41 -2.85 -10.98
C ALA A 97 -16.02 -3.47 -9.71
N ALA A 98 -15.43 -4.54 -9.17
CA ALA A 98 -15.86 -5.16 -7.93
C ALA A 98 -15.64 -4.21 -6.73
N VAL A 99 -14.50 -3.52 -6.68
CA VAL A 99 -14.21 -2.51 -5.65
C VAL A 99 -15.21 -1.35 -5.73
N ARG A 100 -15.48 -0.83 -6.94
CA ARG A 100 -16.49 0.22 -7.14
C ARG A 100 -17.88 -0.22 -6.68
N ALA A 101 -18.30 -1.43 -7.06
CA ALA A 101 -19.62 -1.96 -6.75
C ALA A 101 -19.83 -2.24 -5.26
N LEU A 102 -18.76 -2.37 -4.47
CA LEU A 102 -18.83 -2.55 -3.03
C LEU A 102 -19.37 -1.30 -2.32
N VAL A 103 -19.09 -0.11 -2.83
CA VAL A 103 -19.36 1.15 -2.14
C VAL A 103 -20.81 1.59 -2.37
N PRO A 104 -21.65 1.67 -1.32
CA PRO A 104 -23.00 2.20 -1.43
C PRO A 104 -23.00 3.66 -1.90
N ALA A 105 -24.01 4.04 -2.68
CA ALA A 105 -24.20 5.44 -3.09
C ALA A 105 -24.57 6.37 -1.92
N GLU A 106 -25.18 5.82 -0.86
CA GLU A 106 -25.58 6.57 0.32
C GLU A 106 -24.40 6.68 1.29
N ARG A 107 -24.08 7.92 1.69
CA ARG A 107 -22.88 8.25 2.46
C ARG A 107 -22.81 7.51 3.80
N SER A 108 -23.89 7.51 4.56
CA SER A 108 -23.87 6.88 5.89
C SER A 108 -23.69 5.37 5.79
N ALA A 109 -24.28 4.72 4.78
CA ALA A 109 -24.05 3.32 4.47
C ALA A 109 -22.59 3.05 4.03
N ALA A 110 -22.00 3.91 3.20
CA ALA A 110 -20.60 3.77 2.79
C ALA A 110 -19.64 3.89 3.98
N VAL A 111 -19.84 4.88 4.85
CA VAL A 111 -19.06 5.04 6.10
C VAL A 111 -19.28 3.86 7.04
N ALA A 112 -20.51 3.38 7.20
CA ALA A 112 -20.79 2.21 8.04
C ALA A 112 -20.10 0.94 7.51
N LEU A 113 -19.95 0.80 6.19
CA LEU A 113 -19.32 -0.34 5.56
C LEU A 113 -17.77 -0.28 5.64
N LEU A 114 -17.21 0.88 5.28
CA LEU A 114 -15.77 1.08 5.11
C LEU A 114 -15.07 1.60 6.36
N GLY A 115 -15.81 2.09 7.35
CA GLY A 115 -15.29 2.62 8.62
C GLY A 115 -15.25 4.14 8.67
N THR A 116 -14.92 4.66 9.86
CA THR A 116 -14.98 6.11 10.17
C THR A 116 -14.01 6.94 9.35
N LEU A 117 -12.87 6.38 8.94
CA LEU A 117 -11.91 7.09 8.09
C LEU A 117 -12.54 7.49 6.74
N ALA A 118 -13.49 6.70 6.22
CA ALA A 118 -14.21 7.07 5.01
C ALA A 118 -15.02 8.38 5.18
N ALA A 119 -15.35 8.78 6.41
CA ALA A 119 -16.01 10.06 6.66
C ALA A 119 -15.05 11.26 6.63
N GLU A 120 -13.74 11.03 6.78
CA GLU A 120 -12.68 12.05 6.77
C GLU A 120 -12.25 12.43 5.36
N PHE A 121 -12.40 11.50 4.39
CA PHE A 121 -12.29 11.85 2.98
C PHE A 121 -13.43 12.80 2.61
N ASP A 122 -13.12 13.86 1.86
CA ASP A 122 -14.10 14.85 1.42
C ASP A 122 -15.10 14.24 0.43
N LEU A 123 -16.18 13.62 0.92
CA LEU A 123 -17.11 12.80 0.11
C LEU A 123 -17.97 13.58 -0.91
N ASP A 124 -17.65 14.84 -1.21
CA ASP A 124 -18.17 15.53 -2.39
C ASP A 124 -17.60 14.97 -3.71
N PHE A 125 -16.59 14.08 -3.65
CA PHE A 125 -16.10 13.30 -4.79
C PHE A 125 -16.62 11.85 -4.81
N ASP A 126 -16.58 11.21 -5.99
CA ASP A 126 -17.01 9.82 -6.22
C ASP A 126 -16.12 8.81 -5.46
N LEU A 127 -16.42 8.55 -4.18
CA LEU A 127 -15.67 7.59 -3.34
C LEU A 127 -15.53 6.21 -3.97
N ALA A 128 -16.58 5.72 -4.64
CA ALA A 128 -16.56 4.43 -5.30
C ALA A 128 -15.57 4.42 -6.47
N GLY A 129 -15.52 5.53 -7.22
CA GLY A 129 -14.56 5.76 -8.30
C GLY A 129 -13.14 5.86 -7.80
N GLU A 130 -12.90 6.70 -6.81
CA GLU A 130 -11.56 6.89 -6.25
C GLU A 130 -11.05 5.60 -5.62
N LEU A 131 -11.83 4.89 -4.81
CA LEU A 131 -11.39 3.63 -4.22
C LEU A 131 -11.03 2.57 -5.29
N ALA A 132 -11.79 2.52 -6.38
CA ALA A 132 -11.49 1.64 -7.51
C ALA A 132 -10.22 2.06 -8.27
N GLU A 133 -9.98 3.37 -8.39
CA GLU A 133 -8.76 3.91 -9.00
C GLU A 133 -7.54 3.64 -8.13
N GLN A 134 -7.63 3.82 -6.81
CA GLN A 134 -6.55 3.51 -5.89
C GLN A 134 -6.23 2.02 -5.90
N HIS A 135 -7.24 1.15 -5.97
CA HIS A 135 -7.03 -0.28 -6.20
C HIS A 135 -6.25 -0.53 -7.50
N ARG A 136 -6.62 0.13 -8.60
CA ARG A 136 -5.93 0.01 -9.89
C ARG A 136 -4.47 0.46 -9.77
N VAL A 137 -4.20 1.60 -9.13
CA VAL A 137 -2.85 2.12 -8.90
C VAL A 137 -2.01 1.12 -8.11
N THR A 138 -2.52 0.60 -6.99
CA THR A 138 -1.81 -0.40 -6.18
C THR A 138 -1.55 -1.69 -6.98
N ARG A 139 -2.55 -2.19 -7.69
CA ARG A 139 -2.42 -3.39 -8.54
C ARG A 139 -1.35 -3.20 -9.62
N ASP A 140 -1.39 -2.08 -10.34
CA ASP A 140 -0.47 -1.80 -11.44
C ASP A 140 0.96 -1.58 -10.93
N PHE A 141 1.13 -0.96 -9.76
CA PHE A 141 2.43 -0.85 -9.08
C PHE A 141 3.03 -2.24 -8.76
N TYR A 142 2.27 -3.12 -8.10
CA TYR A 142 2.73 -4.47 -7.78
C TYR A 142 3.00 -5.30 -9.03
N ALA A 143 2.18 -5.17 -10.07
CA ALA A 143 2.40 -5.84 -11.34
C ALA A 143 3.71 -5.39 -12.00
N GLY A 144 3.97 -4.09 -12.08
CA GLY A 144 5.22 -3.55 -12.63
C GLY A 144 6.46 -3.94 -11.82
N ALA A 145 6.34 -3.98 -10.50
CA ALA A 145 7.41 -4.46 -9.62
C ALA A 145 7.70 -5.95 -9.85
N ALA A 146 6.66 -6.78 -9.96
CA ALA A 146 6.77 -8.22 -10.21
C ALA A 146 7.40 -8.52 -11.58
N GLU A 147 6.96 -7.84 -12.64
CA GLU A 147 7.52 -8.00 -14.00
C GLU A 147 9.02 -7.70 -14.07
N ARG A 148 9.49 -6.75 -13.24
CA ARG A 148 10.90 -6.35 -13.15
C ARG A 148 11.70 -7.13 -12.11
N GLY A 149 11.08 -8.06 -11.38
CA GLY A 149 11.73 -8.83 -10.31
C GLY A 149 12.22 -7.97 -9.14
N LEU A 150 11.48 -6.91 -8.80
CA LEU A 150 11.86 -5.97 -7.75
C LEU A 150 11.31 -6.40 -6.39
N ALA A 151 12.04 -6.02 -5.34
CA ALA A 151 11.53 -6.00 -3.97
C ALA A 151 10.77 -4.69 -3.72
N VAL A 152 9.82 -4.70 -2.79
CA VAL A 152 9.05 -3.52 -2.38
C VAL A 152 9.36 -3.20 -0.93
N VAL A 153 9.57 -1.91 -0.62
CA VAL A 153 9.72 -1.39 0.75
C VAL A 153 8.42 -0.66 1.10
N LEU A 154 7.91 -0.90 2.31
CA LEU A 154 6.62 -0.40 2.79
C LEU A 154 6.82 0.30 4.13
N TRP A 155 6.22 1.47 4.28
CA TRP A 155 6.20 2.26 5.51
C TRP A 155 4.94 3.11 5.56
N TRP A 156 4.65 3.64 6.75
CA TRP A 156 3.58 4.61 6.98
C TRP A 156 4.20 5.89 7.52
N ASP A 157 3.81 7.02 6.91
CA ASP A 157 4.23 8.37 7.27
C ASP A 157 3.02 9.25 7.60
#